data_AF-A0A7S2CAG4-F1
#
_entry.id   AF-A0A7S2CAG4-F1
#
_cell.length_a   1.000
_cell.length_b   1.000
_cell.length_c   1.000
_cell.angle_alpha   90.00
_cell.angle_beta   90.00
_cell.angle_gamma   90.00
#
_symmetry.space_group_name_H-M   'P 1'
#
loop_
_entity.id
_entity.type
_entity.pdbx_description
1 polymer ?
#
loop_
_entity_poly.entity_id
_entity_poly.type
_entity_poly.pdbx_seq_one_letter_code
_entity_poly.pdbx_strand_id
1 'polypeptide(L)'
;ELSSVTVRNEGWYPRYYQSNVTVLNNAARKNKSVKVKMIGLQGCLTYGVRTRFEWTALTEDINEGCEKEKIRVRPSWQQVEDLGELEEELEWAEKRPNRIIIVCSVPSQIGNDKTIMRQVEDICQGREHVELTFSEAGNAASMLFESMSITAPGSGGGGHPGGGETRAALVVRAKKQNPAVVALVNEGGDLDAKN
;
A
#
# COMPACT_ATOMS: atom_id res chain seq x y z
N GLU A 1 -24.96 12.19 19.37
CA GLU A 1 -24.62 10.82 18.95
C GLU A 1 -23.81 10.92 17.67
N LEU A 2 -22.54 10.50 17.68
CA LEU A 2 -21.79 10.32 16.44
C LEU A 2 -22.43 9.11 15.74
N SER A 3 -23.27 9.36 14.74
CA SER A 3 -23.78 8.34 13.83
C SER A 3 -22.59 7.47 13.42
N SER A 4 -22.62 6.18 13.77
CA SER A 4 -21.54 5.24 13.51
C SER A 4 -21.23 5.23 12.02
N VAL A 5 -20.18 5.93 11.61
CA VAL A 5 -19.69 5.89 10.24
C VAL A 5 -19.29 4.45 9.98
N THR A 6 -20.15 3.72 9.27
CA THR A 6 -19.88 2.34 8.92
C THR A 6 -19.10 2.37 7.62
N VAL A 7 -17.78 2.59 7.73
CA VAL A 7 -16.85 2.66 6.59
C VAL A 7 -17.00 1.47 5.63
N ARG A 8 -17.42 0.31 6.14
CA ARG A 8 -17.72 -0.90 5.36
C ARG A 8 -18.83 -0.73 4.33
N ASN A 9 -19.79 0.18 4.57
CA ASN A 9 -20.89 0.47 3.66
C ASN A 9 -20.49 1.46 2.56
N GLU A 10 -19.32 2.08 2.67
CA GLU A 10 -18.85 3.02 1.65
C GLU A 10 -18.27 2.25 0.45
N GLY A 11 -18.68 2.63 -0.77
CA GLY A 11 -18.34 1.87 -1.99
C GLY A 11 -16.84 1.77 -2.33
N TRP A 12 -15.97 2.54 -1.66
CA TRP A 12 -14.51 2.41 -1.81
C TRP A 12 -13.92 1.30 -0.93
N TYR A 13 -14.52 1.01 0.23
CA TYR A 13 -13.93 0.15 1.24
C TYR A 13 -13.68 -1.29 0.78
N PRO A 14 -14.61 -1.97 0.07
CA PRO A 14 -14.35 -3.33 -0.44
C PRO A 14 -13.10 -3.43 -1.32
N ARG A 15 -12.85 -2.40 -2.15
CA ARG A 15 -11.68 -2.34 -3.04
C ARG A 15 -10.39 -2.08 -2.26
N TYR A 16 -10.47 -1.19 -1.28
CA TYR A 16 -9.37 -0.92 -0.35
C TYR A 16 -8.98 -2.18 0.46
N TYR A 17 -9.97 -2.87 1.04
CA TYR A 17 -9.74 -4.14 1.72
C TYR A 17 -9.11 -5.19 0.80
N GLN A 18 -9.64 -5.36 -0.42
CA GLN A 18 -9.11 -6.32 -1.39
C GLN A 18 -7.66 -6.01 -1.81
N SER A 19 -7.28 -4.73 -1.88
CA SER A 19 -5.89 -4.32 -2.13
C SER A 19 -4.95 -4.84 -1.03
N ASN A 20 -5.31 -4.61 0.24
CA ASN A 20 -4.55 -5.09 1.40
C ASN A 20 -4.42 -6.62 1.42
N VAL A 21 -5.53 -7.34 1.18
CA VAL A 21 -5.54 -8.82 1.08
C VAL A 21 -4.59 -9.31 -0.02
N THR A 22 -4.59 -8.63 -1.17
CA THR A 22 -3.75 -8.98 -2.31
C THR A 22 -2.27 -8.82 -1.96
N VAL A 23 -1.88 -7.70 -1.35
CA VAL A 23 -0.49 -7.44 -0.93
C VAL A 23 -0.02 -8.47 0.10
N LEU A 24 -0.84 -8.75 1.13
CA LEU A 24 -0.51 -9.75 2.15
C LEU A 24 -0.29 -11.15 1.55
N ASN A 25 -1.21 -11.61 0.70
CA ASN A 25 -1.09 -12.92 0.08
C ASN A 25 0.09 -13.00 -0.91
N ASN A 26 0.39 -11.91 -1.61
CA ASN A 26 1.57 -11.82 -2.46
C ASN A 26 2.87 -11.88 -1.65
N ALA A 27 2.94 -11.21 -0.50
CA ALA A 27 4.08 -11.28 0.41
C ALA A 27 4.33 -12.73 0.88
N ALA A 28 3.29 -13.40 1.36
CA ALA A 28 3.36 -14.80 1.80
C ALA A 28 3.73 -15.77 0.67
N ARG A 29 3.29 -15.48 -0.56
CA ARG A 29 3.65 -16.28 -1.75
C ARG A 29 5.14 -16.13 -2.11
N LYS A 30 5.67 -14.91 -2.05
CA LYS A 30 7.08 -14.62 -2.35
C LYS A 30 8.02 -15.21 -1.29
N ASN A 31 7.65 -15.13 -0.02
CA ASN A 31 8.45 -15.66 1.08
C ASN A 31 7.53 -16.26 2.17
N LYS A 32 7.59 -17.58 2.36
CA LYS A 32 6.79 -18.30 3.37
C LYS A 32 7.13 -17.92 4.81
N SER A 33 8.31 -17.35 5.05
CA SER A 33 8.77 -16.90 6.38
C SER A 33 8.65 -15.38 6.58
N VAL A 34 7.90 -14.70 5.69
CA VAL A 34 7.72 -13.25 5.75
C VAL A 34 7.05 -12.83 7.06
N LYS A 35 7.54 -11.74 7.63
CA LYS A 35 6.89 -11.03 8.73
C LYS A 35 6.35 -9.72 8.18
N VAL A 36 5.06 -9.49 8.38
CA VAL A 36 4.40 -8.27 7.91
C VAL A 36 4.01 -7.40 9.09
N LYS A 37 4.26 -6.10 8.96
CA LYS A 37 3.70 -5.07 9.84
C LYS A 37 2.80 -4.17 9.01
N MET A 38 1.56 -4.01 9.42
CA MET A 38 0.63 -3.03 8.84
C MET A 38 0.64 -1.79 9.72
N ILE A 39 0.90 -0.63 9.10
CA ILE A 39 1.06 0.64 9.80
C ILE A 39 -0.04 1.60 9.38
N GLY A 40 -0.63 2.26 10.38
CA GLY A 40 -1.56 3.36 10.20
C GLY A 40 -1.07 4.61 10.92
N LEU A 41 -1.33 5.78 10.36
CA LEU A 41 -1.15 7.05 11.04
C LEU A 41 -2.43 7.39 11.79
N GLN A 42 -2.32 7.65 13.09
CA GLN A 42 -3.47 7.98 13.95
C GLN A 42 -4.14 9.28 13.51
N GLY A 43 -3.33 10.27 13.11
CA GLY A 43 -3.78 11.62 12.83
C GLY A 43 -4.29 12.35 14.08
N CYS A 44 -5.00 13.46 13.86
CA CYS A 44 -5.56 14.26 14.95
C CYS A 44 -7.03 13.89 15.24
N LEU A 45 -7.51 14.11 16.47
CA LEU A 45 -8.89 13.79 16.88
C LEU A 45 -9.97 14.44 15.99
N THR A 46 -9.68 15.61 15.40
CA THR A 46 -10.63 16.39 14.60
C THR A 46 -10.81 15.84 13.19
N TYR A 47 -9.72 15.43 12.53
CA TYR A 47 -9.74 14.99 11.13
C TYR A 47 -9.52 13.47 10.95
N GLY A 48 -9.11 12.77 12.02
CA GLY A 48 -8.81 11.34 12.03
C GLY A 48 -9.98 10.43 12.41
N VAL A 49 -11.19 10.95 12.64
CA VAL A 49 -12.37 10.13 13.00
C VAL A 49 -12.61 9.04 11.97
N ARG A 50 -12.57 9.39 10.68
CA ARG A 50 -12.74 8.43 9.58
C ARG A 50 -11.61 7.42 9.53
N THR A 51 -10.36 7.87 9.62
CA THR A 51 -9.15 7.03 9.65
C THR A 51 -9.18 6.03 10.81
N ARG A 52 -9.72 6.42 11.97
CA ARG A 52 -9.93 5.53 13.11
C ARG A 52 -10.93 4.41 12.80
N PHE A 53 -12.09 4.75 12.23
CA PHE A 53 -13.07 3.73 11.84
C PHE A 53 -12.56 2.82 10.72
N GLU A 54 -11.85 3.37 9.74
CA GLU A 54 -11.16 2.63 8.68
C GLU A 54 -10.14 1.64 9.27
N TRP A 55 -9.28 2.11 10.16
CA TRP A 55 -8.25 1.30 10.81
C TRP A 55 -8.84 0.12 11.58
N THR A 56 -9.85 0.39 12.41
CA THR A 56 -10.55 -0.66 13.17
C THR A 56 -11.21 -1.66 12.24
N ALA A 57 -11.95 -1.19 11.23
CA ALA A 57 -12.63 -2.07 10.28
C ALA A 57 -11.65 -2.96 9.51
N LEU A 58 -10.54 -2.39 9.02
CA LEU A 58 -9.51 -3.15 8.30
C LEU A 58 -8.87 -4.19 9.21
N THR A 59 -8.55 -3.81 10.45
CA THR A 59 -7.94 -4.72 11.44
C THR A 59 -8.83 -5.93 11.68
N GLU A 60 -10.12 -5.70 11.94
CA GLU A 60 -11.11 -6.75 12.16
C GLU A 60 -11.26 -7.66 10.93
N ASP A 61 -11.45 -7.07 9.74
CA ASP A 61 -11.71 -7.84 8.51
C ASP A 61 -10.48 -8.66 8.09
N ILE A 62 -9.26 -8.13 8.26
CA ILE A 62 -8.02 -8.87 8.00
C ILE A 62 -7.81 -9.98 9.03
N ASN A 63 -8.12 -9.75 10.31
CA ASN A 63 -8.03 -10.78 11.33
C ASN A 63 -9.01 -11.93 11.06
N GLU A 64 -10.27 -11.61 10.71
CA GLU A 64 -11.27 -12.58 10.28
C GLU A 64 -10.82 -13.34 9.02
N GLY A 65 -10.23 -12.62 8.05
CA GLY A 65 -9.65 -13.21 6.84
C GLY A 65 -8.51 -14.19 7.14
N CYS A 66 -7.70 -13.94 8.17
CA CYS A 66 -6.67 -14.86 8.64
C CYS A 66 -7.29 -16.09 9.32
N GLU A 67 -8.30 -15.91 10.16
CA GLU A 67 -9.00 -17.00 10.86
C GLU A 67 -9.71 -17.96 9.88
N LYS A 68 -10.24 -17.41 8.78
CA LYS A 68 -10.88 -18.17 7.69
C LYS A 68 -9.88 -18.69 6.64
N GLU A 69 -8.58 -18.60 6.90
CA GLU A 69 -7.49 -19.02 6.00
C GLU A 69 -7.52 -18.37 4.58
N LYS A 70 -8.24 -17.25 4.42
CA LYS A 70 -8.25 -16.45 3.17
C LYS A 70 -6.99 -15.60 3.03
N ILE A 71 -6.37 -15.25 4.15
CA ILE A 71 -5.14 -14.46 4.24
C ILE A 71 -4.07 -15.34 4.86
N ARG A 72 -2.98 -15.56 4.12
CA ARG A 72 -1.94 -16.54 4.47
C ARG A 72 -0.92 -16.06 5.49
N VAL A 73 -0.83 -14.74 5.70
CA VAL A 73 0.08 -14.14 6.68
C VAL A 73 -0.70 -13.19 7.56
N ARG A 74 -0.62 -13.42 8.88
CA ARG A 74 -1.20 -12.51 9.87
C ARG A 74 -0.21 -11.36 10.12
N PRO A 75 -0.58 -10.10 9.85
CA PRO A 75 0.28 -8.96 10.13
C PRO A 75 0.32 -8.67 11.63
N SER A 76 1.39 -8.00 12.05
CA SER A 76 1.40 -7.20 13.28
C SER A 76 0.84 -5.81 12.98
N TRP A 77 0.11 -5.23 13.92
CA TRP A 77 -0.54 -3.93 13.76
C TRP A 77 0.22 -2.88 14.56
N GLN A 78 0.48 -1.73 13.96
CA GLN A 78 1.07 -0.58 14.63
C GLN A 78 0.35 0.70 14.17
N GLN A 79 -0.06 1.52 15.12
CA GLN A 79 -0.51 2.88 14.83
C GLN A 79 0.57 3.84 15.33
N VAL A 80 0.97 4.78 14.49
CA VAL A 80 1.99 5.80 14.80
C VAL A 80 1.35 7.18 14.87
N GLU A 81 1.88 8.05 15.72
CA GLU A 81 1.32 9.38 15.96
C GLU A 81 1.70 10.39 14.88
N ASP A 82 2.93 10.30 14.37
CA ASP A 82 3.48 11.24 13.40
C ASP A 82 4.41 10.58 12.38
N LEU A 83 5.03 11.40 11.53
CA LEU A 83 5.93 10.94 10.47
C LEU A 83 7.32 10.55 10.97
N GLY A 84 7.77 11.06 12.11
CA GLY A 84 9.04 10.66 12.72
C GLY A 84 8.96 9.22 13.22
N GLU A 85 7.89 8.87 13.93
CA GLU A 85 7.61 7.48 14.33
C GLU A 85 7.44 6.56 13.13
N LEU A 86 6.83 7.04 12.03
CA LEU A 86 6.77 6.27 10.79
C LEU A 86 8.18 5.95 10.28
N GLU A 87 9.08 6.93 10.19
CA GLU A 87 10.46 6.71 9.73
C GLU A 87 11.22 5.69 10.60
N GLU A 88 11.09 5.78 11.92
CA GLU A 88 11.68 4.80 12.86
C GLU A 88 11.15 3.39 12.60
N GLU A 89 9.84 3.27 12.35
CA GLU A 89 9.21 2.01 12.01
C GLU A 89 9.69 1.47 10.67
N LEU A 90 9.96 2.32 9.66
CA LEU A 90 10.47 1.87 8.35
C LEU A 90 11.83 1.17 8.46
N GLU A 91 12.68 1.55 9.42
CA GLU A 91 13.94 0.83 9.67
C GLU A 91 13.74 -0.63 10.08
N TRP A 92 12.57 -0.97 10.65
CA TRP A 92 12.29 -2.35 11.04
C TRP A 92 12.34 -3.30 9.85
N ALA A 93 11.87 -2.86 8.68
CA ALA A 93 11.88 -3.63 7.45
C ALA A 93 13.30 -3.79 6.87
N GLU A 94 14.16 -2.80 7.03
CA GLU A 94 15.53 -2.82 6.51
C GLU A 94 16.45 -3.74 7.31
N LYS A 95 16.15 -3.94 8.60
CA LYS A 95 16.93 -4.82 9.49
C LYS A 95 16.95 -6.28 9.05
N ARG A 96 15.96 -6.77 8.28
CA ARG A 96 15.94 -8.15 7.73
C ARG A 96 15.16 -8.25 6.42
N PRO A 97 15.65 -9.00 5.42
CA PRO A 97 15.02 -9.10 4.09
C PRO A 97 13.67 -9.85 4.08
N ASN A 98 13.30 -10.52 5.18
CA ASN A 98 12.01 -11.20 5.31
C ASN A 98 10.96 -10.34 6.03
N ARG A 99 11.19 -9.05 6.22
CA ARG A 99 10.26 -8.12 6.86
C ARG A 99 9.70 -7.18 5.81
N ILE A 100 8.40 -6.96 5.85
CA ILE A 100 7.70 -6.03 4.96
C ILE A 100 6.78 -5.14 5.78
N ILE A 101 6.78 -3.85 5.47
CA ILE A 101 5.83 -2.90 6.00
C ILE A 101 4.79 -2.59 4.93
N ILE A 102 3.52 -2.54 5.35
CA ILE A 102 2.42 -2.06 4.53
C ILE A 102 1.84 -0.84 5.23
N VAL A 103 1.99 0.35 4.64
CA VAL A 103 1.33 1.56 5.16
C VAL A 103 -0.07 1.61 4.58
N CYS A 104 -1.06 1.32 5.42
CA CYS A 104 -2.42 1.05 4.95
C CYS A 104 -3.45 2.09 5.39
N SER A 105 -3.16 2.95 6.36
CA SER A 105 -4.11 3.98 6.80
C SER A 105 -3.38 5.29 7.04
N VAL A 106 -3.77 6.34 6.33
CA VAL A 106 -3.15 7.66 6.43
C VAL A 106 -4.25 8.72 6.39
N PRO A 107 -4.31 9.64 7.36
CA PRO A 107 -5.29 10.73 7.31
C PRO A 107 -4.94 11.67 6.15
N SER A 108 -5.96 12.20 5.49
CA SER A 108 -5.76 13.20 4.43
C SER A 108 -5.22 14.54 4.94
N GLN A 109 -5.31 14.79 6.25
CA GLN A 109 -4.86 16.02 6.90
C GLN A 109 -4.50 15.77 8.37
N ILE A 110 -3.44 16.43 8.85
CA ILE A 110 -3.06 16.52 10.27
C ILE A 110 -2.92 18.00 10.63
N GLY A 111 -3.71 18.48 11.59
CA GLY A 111 -3.74 19.91 11.92
C GLY A 111 -4.16 20.74 10.71
N ASN A 112 -3.27 21.61 10.22
CA ASN A 112 -3.47 22.41 9.01
C ASN A 112 -2.75 21.82 7.78
N ASP A 113 -2.00 20.74 7.92
CA ASP A 113 -1.22 20.14 6.85
C ASP A 113 -2.07 19.14 6.04
N LYS A 114 -2.32 19.49 4.77
CA LYS A 114 -3.07 18.69 3.80
C LYS A 114 -2.17 17.86 2.87
N THR A 115 -0.88 17.85 3.14
CA THR A 115 0.13 17.18 2.30
C THR A 115 0.63 15.87 2.89
N ILE A 116 0.07 15.44 4.03
CA ILE A 116 0.48 14.26 4.80
C ILE A 116 0.56 12.99 3.95
N MET A 117 -0.44 12.71 3.11
CA MET A 117 -0.42 11.51 2.25
C MET A 117 0.76 11.52 1.29
N ARG A 118 1.06 12.69 0.69
CA ARG A 118 2.22 12.86 -0.19
C ARG A 118 3.54 12.75 0.57
N GLN A 119 3.61 13.31 1.77
CA GLN A 119 4.81 13.18 2.62
C GLN A 119 5.07 11.71 2.97
N VAL A 120 4.03 10.91 3.26
CA VAL A 120 4.17 9.45 3.46
C VAL A 120 4.69 8.76 2.20
N GLU A 121 4.18 9.11 1.02
CA GLU A 121 4.70 8.58 -0.26
C GLU A 121 6.18 8.89 -0.45
N ASP A 122 6.57 10.14 -0.20
CA ASP A 122 7.95 10.62 -0.34
C ASP A 122 8.89 9.89 0.65
N ILE A 123 8.49 9.73 1.92
CA ILE A 123 9.27 9.02 2.96
C ILE A 123 9.46 7.53 2.62
N CYS A 124 8.44 6.91 2.02
CA CYS A 124 8.47 5.50 1.65
C CYS A 124 9.15 5.26 0.28
N GLN A 125 9.41 6.32 -0.49
CA GLN A 125 9.93 6.21 -1.84
C GLN A 125 11.30 5.51 -1.85
N GLY A 126 11.45 4.52 -2.74
CA GLY A 126 12.72 3.81 -2.95
C GLY A 126 12.98 2.67 -1.98
N ARG A 127 12.17 2.51 -0.92
CA ARG A 127 12.32 1.39 0.03
C ARG A 127 11.76 0.09 -0.55
N GLU A 128 12.58 -0.95 -0.66
CA GLU A 128 12.21 -2.20 -1.35
C GLU A 128 11.14 -3.01 -0.60
N HIS A 129 11.13 -2.91 0.73
CA HIS A 129 10.29 -3.72 1.61
C HIS A 129 9.10 -2.95 2.19
N VAL A 130 8.66 -1.90 1.50
CA VAL A 130 7.55 -1.04 1.91
C VAL A 130 6.54 -0.98 0.78
N GLU A 131 5.26 -1.22 1.11
CA GLU A 131 4.13 -1.16 0.20
C GLU A 131 3.12 -0.13 0.73
N LEU A 132 2.48 0.63 -0.16
CA LEU A 132 1.47 1.63 0.19
C LEU A 132 0.09 1.16 -0.30
N THR A 133 -0.89 1.09 0.61
CA THR A 133 -2.23 0.59 0.29
C THR A 133 -3.36 1.48 0.81
N PHE A 134 -3.04 2.62 1.44
CA PHE A 134 -4.04 3.57 1.92
C PHE A 134 -4.87 4.17 0.78
N SER A 135 -6.10 4.56 1.11
CA SER A 135 -7.05 5.09 0.13
C SER A 135 -6.94 6.62 0.01
N GLU A 136 -6.79 7.14 -1.21
CA GLU A 136 -6.81 8.58 -1.52
C GLU A 136 -8.14 8.98 -2.18
N ALA A 137 -8.60 10.20 -1.89
CA ALA A 137 -9.73 10.86 -2.57
C ALA A 137 -9.37 11.18 -4.04
N GLY A 138 -9.33 10.14 -4.87
CA GLY A 138 -8.95 10.19 -6.29
C GLY A 138 -8.77 8.80 -6.90
N ASN A 139 -8.29 7.85 -6.08
CA ASN A 139 -8.16 6.45 -6.48
C ASN A 139 -9.52 5.77 -6.72
N ALA A 140 -10.56 6.16 -5.97
CA ALA A 140 -11.91 5.65 -6.14
C ALA A 140 -12.62 6.18 -7.42
N ALA A 141 -12.29 7.40 -7.85
CA ALA A 141 -12.85 8.03 -9.06
C ALA A 141 -12.13 7.55 -10.34
N SER A 142 -10.83 7.28 -10.26
CA SER A 142 -10.04 6.77 -11.39
C SER A 142 -10.56 5.40 -11.87
N MET A 143 -11.00 4.53 -10.95
CA MET A 143 -11.66 3.26 -11.32
C MET A 143 -13.11 3.42 -11.82
N LEU A 144 -13.83 4.49 -11.45
CA LEU A 144 -15.17 4.77 -12.00
C LEU A 144 -15.08 5.27 -13.45
N PHE A 145 -14.03 6.01 -13.80
CA PHE A 145 -13.77 6.42 -15.19
C PHE A 145 -13.24 5.26 -16.06
N GLU A 146 -12.42 4.36 -15.51
CA GLU A 146 -12.00 3.14 -16.24
C GLU A 146 -13.13 2.13 -16.45
N SER A 147 -14.16 2.11 -15.59
CA SER A 147 -15.32 1.22 -15.77
C SER A 147 -16.48 1.82 -16.56
N MET A 148 -16.44 3.12 -16.90
CA MET A 148 -17.47 3.80 -17.70
C MET A 148 -17.01 4.25 -19.09
N SER A 149 -15.78 3.94 -19.50
CA SER A 149 -15.31 4.06 -20.89
C SER A 149 -14.81 2.68 -21.33
N ILE A 150 -15.33 1.98 -22.34
CA ILE A 150 -15.97 2.34 -23.60
C ILE A 150 -16.91 1.18 -23.99
N THR A 151 -18.21 1.40 -24.14
CA THR A 151 -19.03 0.62 -25.10
C THR A 151 -20.35 1.33 -25.42
N ALA A 152 -20.33 2.15 -26.48
CA ALA A 152 -21.39 2.30 -27.50
C ALA A 152 -20.95 3.41 -28.50
N PRO A 153 -21.29 3.34 -29.81
CA PRO A 153 -22.43 2.61 -30.38
C PRO A 153 -22.11 1.74 -31.63
N GLY A 154 -22.92 0.68 -31.79
CA GLY A 154 -23.38 0.08 -33.05
C GLY A 154 -22.48 0.05 -34.30
N SER A 155 -21.86 -1.11 -34.53
CA SER A 155 -21.65 -1.72 -35.86
C SER A 155 -21.14 -3.14 -35.55
N GLY A 156 -21.88 -4.23 -35.80
CA GLY A 156 -22.16 -4.72 -37.14
C GLY A 156 -21.18 -5.86 -37.49
N GLY A 157 -21.51 -7.09 -37.09
CA GLY A 157 -21.08 -8.32 -37.78
C GLY A 157 -19.87 -9.10 -37.25
N GLY A 158 -20.02 -10.43 -37.26
CA GLY A 158 -18.92 -11.38 -37.48
C GLY A 158 -18.32 -12.02 -36.22
N GLY A 159 -18.57 -13.32 -36.04
CA GLY A 159 -18.17 -14.06 -34.84
C GLY A 159 -16.75 -14.62 -34.83
N HIS A 160 -16.33 -15.05 -33.63
CA HIS A 160 -15.49 -16.23 -33.39
C HIS A 160 -15.50 -16.56 -31.89
N PRO A 161 -15.53 -17.84 -31.48
CA PRO A 161 -15.34 -18.25 -30.09
C PRO A 161 -13.84 -18.46 -29.85
N GLY A 162 -13.21 -17.58 -29.06
CA GLY A 162 -11.81 -17.70 -28.69
C GLY A 162 -11.61 -17.19 -27.29
N GLY A 163 -11.20 -18.09 -26.39
CA GLY A 163 -10.88 -17.76 -25.00
C GLY A 163 -9.81 -16.67 -24.91
N GLY A 164 -10.04 -15.73 -24.01
CA GLY A 164 -9.09 -14.68 -23.68
C GLY A 164 -9.15 -14.39 -22.19
N GLU A 165 -8.07 -14.74 -21.49
CA GLU A 165 -7.79 -14.29 -20.13
C GLU A 165 -7.91 -12.77 -20.06
N THR A 166 -8.87 -12.26 -19.27
CA THR A 166 -8.82 -10.87 -18.80
C THR A 166 -7.68 -10.74 -17.80
N ARG A 167 -6.50 -10.38 -18.29
CA ARG A 167 -5.41 -9.84 -17.47
C ARG A 167 -5.88 -8.52 -16.87
N ALA A 168 -6.16 -8.51 -15.57
CA ALA A 168 -6.16 -7.29 -14.79
C ALA A 168 -4.76 -6.67 -14.88
N ALA A 169 -4.62 -5.57 -15.60
CA ALA A 169 -3.41 -4.76 -15.61
C ALA A 169 -3.36 -3.99 -14.28
N LEU A 170 -2.69 -4.56 -13.29
CA LEU A 170 -2.18 -3.80 -12.16
C LEU A 170 -1.19 -2.77 -12.73
N VAL A 171 -1.52 -1.49 -12.67
CA VAL A 171 -0.54 -0.42 -12.91
C VAL A 171 0.41 -0.40 -11.71
N VAL A 172 1.36 -1.34 -11.71
CA VAL A 172 2.60 -1.17 -10.96
C VAL A 172 3.34 -0.07 -11.70
N ARG A 173 3.33 1.16 -11.16
CA ARG A 173 4.22 2.21 -11.64
C ARG A 173 5.65 1.65 -11.60
N ALA A 174 6.23 1.43 -12.77
CA ALA A 174 7.60 0.97 -12.90
C ALA A 174 8.52 1.95 -12.18
N LYS A 175 9.34 1.42 -11.27
CA LYS A 175 10.41 2.15 -10.58
C LYS A 175 11.27 2.85 -11.63
N LYS A 176 11.21 4.19 -11.70
CA LYS A 176 12.25 4.95 -12.37
C LYS A 176 13.50 4.84 -11.50
N GLN A 177 14.42 3.95 -11.86
CA GLN A 177 15.72 3.86 -11.20
C GLN A 177 16.38 5.24 -11.24
N ASN A 178 16.76 5.74 -10.07
CA ASN A 178 17.49 6.99 -9.92
C ASN A 178 18.94 6.74 -10.41
N PRO A 179 19.43 7.42 -11.48
CA PRO A 179 20.78 7.22 -11.99
C PRO A 179 21.88 7.71 -11.02
N ALA A 180 21.52 8.33 -9.90
CA ALA A 180 22.48 8.90 -8.94
C ALA A 180 23.22 7.87 -8.05
N VAL A 181 22.88 6.58 -8.09
CA VAL A 181 23.48 5.56 -7.20
C VAL A 181 24.64 4.79 -7.85
N VAL A 182 24.96 5.03 -9.12
CA VAL A 182 26.05 4.30 -9.84
C VAL A 182 27.44 4.93 -9.63
N ALA A 183 27.55 6.05 -8.94
CA ALA A 183 28.79 6.83 -8.85
C ALA A 183 29.50 6.78 -7.47
N LEU A 184 29.54 5.63 -6.77
CA LEU A 184 30.30 5.50 -5.51
C LEU A 184 31.01 4.15 -5.30
N VAL A 185 31.28 3.39 -6.37
CA VAL A 185 32.08 2.16 -6.28
C VAL A 185 33.19 2.21 -7.32
N ASN A 186 34.23 3.03 -7.09
CA ASN A 186 35.49 2.92 -7.84
C ASN A 186 36.65 3.76 -7.30
N GLU A 187 36.92 3.80 -5.99
CA GLU A 187 38.26 4.23 -5.51
C GLU A 187 38.63 3.45 -4.24
N GLY A 188 39.53 2.47 -4.39
CA GLY A 188 40.00 1.66 -3.27
C GLY A 188 40.82 0.44 -3.70
N GLY A 189 41.77 0.63 -4.61
CA GLY A 189 42.73 -0.38 -5.03
C GLY A 189 44.16 0.16 -4.98
N ASP A 190 45.04 -0.64 -4.39
CA ASP A 190 46.52 -0.58 -4.38
C ASP A 190 47.23 0.57 -3.66
N LEU A 191 47.77 0.24 -2.49
CA LEU A 191 49.08 0.74 -2.08
C LEU A 191 49.99 -0.44 -1.74
N ASP A 192 50.84 -0.72 -2.72
CA ASP A 192 51.91 -1.69 -2.72
C ASP A 192 53.05 -1.32 -1.74
N ALA A 193 53.75 -2.38 -1.32
CA ALA A 193 54.88 -2.37 -0.42
C ALA A 193 56.11 -1.65 -0.97
N LYS A 194 56.78 -0.82 -0.14
CA LYS A 194 58.26 -0.61 -0.13
C LYS A 194 58.74 -0.10 1.24
N ASN A 195 59.27 -1.00 2.08
CA ASN A 195 60.62 -0.99 2.67
C ASN A 195 60.74 -2.05 3.77
#